data_AF-A0A0S3UI20-F1
#
_entry.id   AF-A0A0S3UI20-F1
#
_cell.length_a   1.000
_cell.length_b   1.000
_cell.length_c   1.000
_cell.angle_alpha   90.00
_cell.angle_beta   90.00
_cell.angle_gamma   90.00
#
_symmetry.space_group_name_H-M   'P 1'
#
loop_
_entity.id
_entity.type
_entity.pdbx_description
1 polymer ?
#
loop_
_entity_poly.entity_id
_entity_poly.type
_entity_poly.pdbx_seq_one_letter_code
_entity_poly.pdbx_strand_id
1 'polypeptide(L)'
;MRILHLTYKIKKGELLSDYLTLLITNEKAQSAEVEVATTKKEFSKMLSSFKPDIVHIHTCWKLNAFACAKKAKRSGCALLFSPHGELSPLAMKSEEPLRKKIRTVAYQRKTMRIVDAVLATSEKEMNDITQLGWNKRIDFVPSCLLNHSISANEMATNVLQVYTKVIDTRYRRYMDSLEWQCLCAILYTGLQQDPANKIIPSNRLLELRGLTPQQWQRMLICADDEFVRNYVDIGIERLLLVTPNIATSKILRYKPYMQKAEGELERTKIETNNFFAKSRYENAKEEEEDTIKQITTMLANAKVLLKQKRFSLLHLSQMYQIIRFEDYDEDRLLVILRRMRLLKFARRMVHILSEYLYLEDGYAPFAPLNDKKVRPIIESIINKDKY
;
A
#
# COMPACT_ATOMS: atom_id res chain seq x y z
N MET A 1 -18.37 -8.25 2.79
CA MET A 1 -17.44 -8.03 1.66
C MET A 1 -18.24 -8.18 0.37
N ARG A 2 -18.00 -7.30 -0.61
CA ARG A 2 -18.67 -7.27 -1.91
C ARG A 2 -17.75 -7.78 -3.01
N ILE A 3 -18.16 -8.84 -3.68
CA ILE A 3 -17.37 -9.56 -4.67
C ILE A 3 -18.05 -9.46 -6.04
N LEU A 4 -17.30 -9.04 -7.05
CA LEU A 4 -17.79 -9.03 -8.44
C LEU A 4 -17.00 -10.03 -9.29
N HIS A 5 -17.67 -11.10 -9.75
CA HIS A 5 -17.07 -12.05 -10.69
C HIS A 5 -17.23 -11.55 -12.12
N LEU A 6 -16.15 -11.69 -12.90
CA LEU A 6 -16.17 -11.47 -14.35
C LEU A 6 -15.93 -12.78 -15.07
N THR A 7 -16.96 -13.26 -15.76
CA THR A 7 -16.88 -14.33 -16.75
C THR A 7 -17.53 -13.87 -18.06
N TYR A 8 -17.34 -14.58 -19.18
CA TYR A 8 -18.04 -14.29 -20.45
C TYR A 8 -18.88 -15.47 -20.93
N LYS A 9 -18.90 -16.58 -20.17
CA LYS A 9 -19.70 -17.77 -20.46
C LYS A 9 -20.17 -18.38 -19.14
N ILE A 10 -21.48 -18.63 -19.05
CA ILE A 10 -22.09 -19.48 -18.04
C ILE A 10 -23.00 -20.44 -18.82
N LYS A 11 -22.61 -21.70 -18.89
CA LYS A 11 -23.36 -22.77 -19.55
C LYS A 11 -23.29 -24.03 -18.69
N LYS A 12 -24.46 -24.58 -18.33
CA LYS A 12 -24.56 -25.79 -17.51
C LYS A 12 -23.78 -26.95 -18.17
N GLY A 13 -22.97 -27.65 -17.37
CA GLY A 13 -22.12 -28.75 -17.82
C GLY A 13 -20.76 -28.33 -18.40
N GLU A 14 -20.46 -27.03 -18.46
CA GLU A 14 -19.08 -26.57 -18.64
C GLU A 14 -18.40 -26.46 -17.26
N LEU A 15 -17.24 -27.11 -17.11
CA LEU A 15 -16.48 -27.19 -15.85
C LEU A 15 -16.32 -25.83 -15.13
N LEU A 16 -15.99 -24.77 -15.87
CA LEU A 16 -15.85 -23.42 -15.30
C LEU A 16 -17.18 -22.87 -14.78
N SER A 17 -18.28 -23.12 -15.47
CA SER A 17 -19.60 -22.66 -15.06
C SER A 17 -20.07 -23.37 -13.79
N ASP A 18 -19.82 -24.67 -13.71
CA ASP A 18 -20.14 -25.47 -12.53
C ASP A 18 -19.27 -25.04 -11.32
N TYR A 19 -17.98 -24.78 -11.55
CA TYR A 19 -17.08 -24.23 -10.52
C TYR A 19 -17.59 -22.91 -9.97
N LEU A 20 -17.92 -21.96 -10.86
CA LEU A 20 -18.41 -20.64 -10.45
C LEU A 20 -19.74 -20.73 -9.71
N THR A 21 -20.64 -21.59 -10.17
CA THR A 21 -21.95 -21.79 -9.51
C THR A 21 -21.77 -22.28 -8.08
N LEU A 22 -20.89 -23.28 -7.87
CA LEU A 22 -20.56 -23.79 -6.54
C LEU A 22 -19.89 -22.71 -5.67
N LEU A 23 -18.89 -22.01 -6.22
CA LEU A 23 -18.18 -20.96 -5.50
C LEU A 23 -19.14 -19.86 -5.04
N ILE A 24 -19.91 -19.27 -5.95
CA ILE A 24 -20.83 -18.16 -5.66
C ILE A 24 -21.90 -18.56 -4.65
N THR A 25 -22.43 -19.78 -4.76
CA THR A 25 -23.45 -20.28 -3.82
C THR A 25 -22.89 -20.37 -2.41
N ASN A 26 -21.67 -20.89 -2.25
CA ASN A 26 -21.04 -21.02 -0.94
C ASN A 26 -20.52 -19.67 -0.40
N GLU A 27 -20.02 -18.77 -1.25
CA GLU A 27 -19.67 -17.41 -0.85
C GLU A 27 -20.87 -16.65 -0.28
N LYS A 28 -22.04 -16.75 -0.94
CA LYS A 28 -23.30 -16.15 -0.45
C LYS A 28 -23.76 -16.79 0.87
N ALA A 29 -23.64 -18.11 1.00
CA ALA A 29 -23.95 -18.81 2.25
C ALA A 29 -23.08 -18.34 3.42
N GLN A 30 -21.86 -17.87 3.15
CA GLN A 30 -20.94 -17.27 4.12
C GLN A 30 -21.11 -15.74 4.25
N SER A 31 -22.30 -15.20 3.92
CA SER A 31 -22.65 -13.78 4.04
C SER A 31 -21.83 -12.81 3.17
N ALA A 32 -21.19 -13.29 2.10
CA ALA A 32 -20.61 -12.40 1.10
C ALA A 32 -21.70 -11.88 0.15
N GLU A 33 -21.62 -10.61 -0.20
CA GLU A 33 -22.45 -10.03 -1.26
C GLU A 33 -21.76 -10.32 -2.59
N VAL A 34 -22.43 -11.03 -3.50
CA VAL A 34 -21.82 -11.51 -4.75
C VAL A 34 -22.66 -11.16 -5.96
N GLU A 35 -22.01 -10.49 -6.92
CA GLU A 35 -22.54 -10.13 -8.23
C GLU A 35 -21.71 -10.76 -9.36
N VAL A 36 -22.33 -10.99 -10.51
CA VAL A 36 -21.66 -11.62 -11.67
C VAL A 36 -21.91 -10.81 -12.92
N ALA A 37 -20.83 -10.34 -13.54
CA ALA A 37 -20.88 -9.72 -14.85
C ALA A 37 -20.51 -10.74 -15.94
N THR A 38 -21.38 -10.88 -16.93
CA THR A 38 -21.15 -11.71 -18.13
C THR A 38 -20.72 -10.91 -19.35
N THR A 39 -20.86 -9.58 -19.29
CA THR A 39 -20.45 -8.67 -20.35
C THR A 39 -19.67 -7.48 -19.81
N LYS A 40 -18.92 -6.80 -20.69
CA LYS A 40 -18.20 -5.56 -20.34
C LYS A 40 -19.15 -4.43 -19.91
N LYS A 41 -20.37 -4.40 -20.47
CA LYS A 41 -21.39 -3.38 -20.16
C LYS A 41 -21.97 -3.61 -18.77
N GLU A 42 -22.36 -4.84 -18.45
CA GLU A 42 -22.80 -5.24 -17.09
C GLU A 42 -21.71 -4.97 -16.08
N PHE A 43 -20.48 -5.41 -16.36
CA PHE A 43 -19.32 -5.17 -15.50
C PHE A 43 -19.16 -3.68 -15.18
N SER A 44 -19.30 -2.83 -16.20
CA SER A 44 -19.19 -1.38 -16.04
C SER A 44 -20.28 -0.79 -15.16
N LYS A 45 -21.52 -1.30 -15.26
CA LYS A 45 -22.67 -0.87 -14.45
C LYS A 45 -22.49 -1.32 -13.00
N MET A 46 -22.20 -2.61 -12.81
CA MET A 46 -21.99 -3.22 -11.49
C MET A 46 -20.83 -2.57 -10.75
N LEU A 47 -19.70 -2.31 -11.42
CA LEU A 47 -18.56 -1.63 -10.80
C LEU A 47 -18.96 -0.27 -10.19
N SER A 48 -19.88 0.48 -10.80
CA SER A 48 -20.38 1.75 -10.27
C SER A 48 -21.48 1.62 -9.22
N SER A 49 -22.43 0.70 -9.41
CA SER A 49 -23.59 0.57 -8.53
C SER A 49 -23.30 -0.28 -7.29
N PHE A 50 -22.63 -1.41 -7.49
CA PHE A 50 -22.31 -2.39 -6.44
C PHE A 50 -21.07 -1.98 -5.64
N LYS A 51 -20.13 -1.24 -6.26
CA LYS A 51 -18.87 -0.78 -5.66
C LYS A 51 -18.11 -1.94 -4.97
N PRO A 52 -17.72 -2.98 -5.72
CA PRO A 52 -17.10 -4.17 -5.14
C PRO A 52 -15.79 -3.84 -4.42
N ASP A 53 -15.54 -4.54 -3.32
CA ASP A 53 -14.27 -4.48 -2.60
C ASP A 53 -13.18 -5.20 -3.42
N ILE A 54 -13.58 -6.31 -4.06
CA ILE A 54 -12.74 -7.13 -4.93
C ILE A 54 -13.47 -7.58 -6.20
N VAL A 55 -12.73 -7.63 -7.30
CA VAL A 55 -13.15 -8.19 -8.59
C VAL A 55 -12.35 -9.47 -8.86
N HIS A 56 -13.04 -10.56 -9.13
CA HIS A 56 -12.43 -11.83 -9.51
C HIS A 56 -12.66 -12.12 -11.00
N ILE A 57 -11.57 -12.14 -11.77
CA ILE A 57 -11.60 -12.36 -13.22
C ILE A 57 -11.28 -13.82 -13.53
N HIS A 58 -12.19 -14.51 -14.22
CA HIS A 58 -12.07 -15.94 -14.54
C HIS A 58 -11.84 -16.21 -16.04
N THR A 59 -11.52 -15.19 -16.83
CA THR A 59 -11.43 -15.32 -18.30
C THR A 59 -10.04 -14.99 -18.81
N CYS A 60 -9.40 -15.96 -19.45
CA CYS A 60 -8.14 -15.78 -20.15
C CYS A 60 -8.35 -15.35 -21.61
N TRP A 61 -7.32 -14.78 -22.22
CA TRP A 61 -7.27 -14.51 -23.67
C TRP A 61 -8.35 -13.58 -24.23
N LYS A 62 -8.99 -12.73 -23.41
CA LYS A 62 -9.98 -11.73 -23.87
C LYS A 62 -9.51 -10.28 -23.69
N LEU A 63 -9.54 -9.49 -24.76
CA LEU A 63 -9.24 -8.05 -24.69
C LEU A 63 -10.22 -7.29 -23.76
N ASN A 64 -11.49 -7.69 -23.74
CA ASN A 64 -12.49 -7.11 -22.85
C ASN A 64 -12.16 -7.36 -21.37
N ALA A 65 -11.57 -8.51 -21.02
CA ALA A 65 -11.12 -8.79 -19.65
C ALA A 65 -9.99 -7.82 -19.23
N PHE A 66 -9.02 -7.56 -20.12
CA PHE A 66 -7.98 -6.56 -19.87
C PHE A 66 -8.56 -5.15 -19.68
N ALA A 67 -9.55 -4.76 -20.49
CA ALA A 67 -10.23 -3.48 -20.34
C ALA A 67 -10.98 -3.37 -19.00
N CYS A 68 -11.66 -4.43 -18.58
CA CYS A 68 -12.35 -4.50 -17.29
C CYS A 68 -11.37 -4.44 -16.12
N ALA A 69 -10.27 -5.21 -16.16
CA ALA A 69 -9.22 -5.17 -15.17
C ALA A 69 -8.62 -3.76 -15.00
N LYS A 70 -8.33 -3.07 -16.12
CA LYS A 70 -7.88 -1.66 -16.08
C LYS A 70 -8.92 -0.74 -15.44
N LYS A 71 -10.20 -0.93 -15.75
CA LYS A 71 -11.28 -0.10 -15.21
C LYS A 71 -11.44 -0.31 -13.70
N ALA A 72 -11.42 -1.56 -13.24
CA ALA A 72 -11.48 -1.92 -11.82
C ALA A 72 -10.27 -1.40 -11.03
N LYS A 73 -9.07 -1.50 -11.61
CA LYS A 73 -7.87 -0.94 -10.99
C LYS A 73 -8.00 0.58 -10.78
N ARG A 74 -8.53 1.29 -11.79
CA ARG A 74 -8.77 2.75 -11.72
C ARG A 74 -9.86 3.13 -10.72
N SER A 75 -10.89 2.30 -10.54
CA SER A 75 -11.90 2.52 -9.49
C SER A 75 -11.41 2.17 -8.09
N GLY A 76 -10.19 1.64 -7.96
CA GLY A 76 -9.58 1.31 -6.66
C GLY A 76 -9.93 -0.06 -6.10
N CYS A 77 -10.61 -0.92 -6.88
CA CYS A 77 -10.97 -2.26 -6.43
C CYS A 77 -9.74 -3.19 -6.40
N ALA A 78 -9.75 -4.15 -5.47
CA ALA A 78 -8.84 -5.29 -5.50
C ALA A 78 -9.13 -6.17 -6.72
N LEU A 79 -8.11 -6.84 -7.25
CA LEU A 79 -8.20 -7.68 -8.44
C LEU A 79 -7.54 -9.04 -8.21
N LEU A 80 -8.34 -10.09 -8.28
CA LEU A 80 -7.90 -11.47 -8.37
C LEU A 80 -8.13 -12.02 -9.77
N PHE A 81 -7.23 -12.89 -10.23
CA PHE A 81 -7.37 -13.56 -11.52
C PHE A 81 -7.15 -15.06 -11.38
N SER A 82 -8.08 -15.85 -11.90
CA SER A 82 -7.92 -17.31 -12.05
C SER A 82 -7.87 -17.68 -13.53
N PRO A 83 -6.76 -18.27 -14.01
CA PRO A 83 -6.63 -18.67 -15.41
C PRO A 83 -7.42 -19.93 -15.77
N HIS A 84 -7.66 -20.84 -14.83
CA HIS A 84 -8.32 -22.13 -15.03
C HIS A 84 -7.63 -23.02 -16.07
N GLY A 85 -6.30 -23.10 -16.01
CA GLY A 85 -5.47 -23.96 -16.88
C GLY A 85 -5.15 -23.39 -18.27
N GLU A 86 -5.75 -22.26 -18.64
CA GLU A 86 -5.58 -21.59 -19.94
C GLU A 86 -4.17 -21.04 -20.21
N LEU A 87 -3.36 -20.92 -19.15
CA LEU A 87 -1.96 -20.49 -19.22
C LEU A 87 -0.96 -21.66 -19.21
N SER A 88 -1.45 -22.91 -19.23
CA SER A 88 -0.57 -24.07 -19.32
C SER A 88 0.21 -24.08 -20.65
N PRO A 89 1.43 -24.64 -20.68
CA PRO A 89 2.22 -24.74 -21.91
C PRO A 89 1.48 -25.44 -23.06
N LEU A 90 0.65 -26.44 -22.72
CA LEU A 90 -0.18 -27.15 -23.69
C LEU A 90 -1.27 -26.23 -24.28
N ALA A 91 -2.05 -25.57 -23.43
CA ALA A 91 -3.11 -24.67 -23.88
C ALA A 91 -2.56 -23.49 -24.70
N MET A 92 -1.37 -22.99 -24.38
CA MET A 92 -0.72 -21.92 -25.13
C MET A 92 -0.21 -22.36 -26.51
N LYS A 93 0.10 -23.65 -26.70
CA LYS A 93 0.67 -24.21 -27.94
C LYS A 93 -0.36 -24.88 -28.85
N SER A 94 -1.47 -25.38 -28.32
CA SER A 94 -2.46 -26.16 -29.07
C SER A 94 -3.29 -25.29 -30.03
N GLU A 95 -4.02 -24.30 -29.51
CA GLU A 95 -4.96 -23.49 -30.29
C GLU A 95 -4.38 -22.12 -30.66
N GLU A 96 -4.31 -21.83 -31.96
CA GLU A 96 -3.90 -20.53 -32.51
C GLU A 96 -2.58 -19.98 -31.93
N PRO A 97 -1.46 -20.73 -31.95
CA PRO A 97 -0.24 -20.37 -31.21
C PRO A 97 0.31 -18.98 -31.58
N LEU A 98 0.24 -18.60 -32.86
CA LEU A 98 0.66 -17.27 -33.32
C LEU A 98 -0.27 -16.17 -32.76
N ARG A 99 -1.59 -16.39 -32.77
CA ARG A 99 -2.56 -15.44 -32.19
C ARG A 99 -2.38 -15.35 -30.68
N LYS A 100 -2.19 -16.47 -29.97
CA LYS A 100 -1.94 -16.47 -28.52
C LYS A 100 -0.61 -15.78 -28.17
N LYS A 101 0.42 -15.90 -29.00
CA LYS A 101 1.68 -15.13 -28.85
C LYS A 101 1.43 -13.62 -28.97
N ILE A 102 0.66 -13.18 -29.97
CA ILE A 102 0.26 -11.78 -30.13
C ILE A 102 -0.57 -11.31 -28.93
N ARG A 103 -1.61 -12.06 -28.55
CA ARG A 103 -2.50 -11.77 -27.40
C ARG A 103 -1.74 -11.70 -26.07
N THR A 104 -0.73 -12.56 -25.89
CA THR A 104 0.17 -12.58 -24.73
C THR A 104 0.83 -11.21 -24.55
N VAL A 105 1.44 -10.70 -25.61
CA VAL A 105 2.13 -9.40 -25.60
C VAL A 105 1.14 -8.25 -25.54
N ALA A 106 0.04 -8.34 -26.31
CA ALA A 106 -0.94 -7.26 -26.44
C ALA A 106 -1.66 -6.97 -25.12
N TYR A 107 -2.17 -8.00 -24.44
CA TYR A 107 -3.00 -7.82 -23.25
C TYR A 107 -2.87 -8.88 -22.16
N GLN A 108 -2.67 -10.18 -22.44
CA GLN A 108 -2.76 -11.20 -21.37
C GLN A 108 -1.66 -11.05 -20.32
N ARG A 109 -0.40 -10.87 -20.73
CA ARG A 109 0.72 -10.59 -19.79
C ARG A 109 0.51 -9.27 -19.06
N LYS A 110 -0.10 -8.28 -19.72
CA LYS A 110 -0.42 -6.98 -19.10
C LYS A 110 -1.51 -7.12 -18.04
N THR A 111 -2.57 -7.92 -18.31
CA THR A 111 -3.59 -8.27 -17.31
C THR A 111 -2.93 -8.87 -16.08
N MET A 112 -2.07 -9.87 -16.28
CA MET A 112 -1.41 -10.56 -15.15
C MET A 112 -0.51 -9.66 -14.32
N ARG A 113 0.09 -8.64 -14.92
CA ARG A 113 0.90 -7.64 -14.22
C ARG A 113 0.08 -6.57 -13.49
N ILE A 114 -1.18 -6.35 -13.86
CA ILE A 114 -2.02 -5.30 -13.23
C ILE A 114 -2.89 -5.82 -12.10
N VAL A 115 -3.23 -7.11 -12.11
CA VAL A 115 -3.99 -7.75 -11.02
C VAL A 115 -3.12 -7.85 -9.76
N ASP A 116 -3.75 -7.86 -8.60
CA ASP A 116 -3.04 -7.84 -7.32
C ASP A 116 -2.55 -9.22 -6.92
N ALA A 117 -3.26 -10.26 -7.32
CA ALA A 117 -2.87 -11.65 -7.14
C ALA A 117 -3.44 -12.55 -8.24
N VAL A 118 -2.91 -13.76 -8.30
CA VAL A 118 -3.36 -14.85 -9.18
C VAL A 118 -3.75 -16.03 -8.32
N LEU A 119 -4.89 -16.64 -8.59
CA LEU A 119 -5.37 -17.82 -7.90
C LEU A 119 -5.33 -19.03 -8.82
N ALA A 120 -4.48 -19.99 -8.49
CA ALA A 120 -4.41 -21.30 -9.11
C ALA A 120 -5.41 -22.27 -8.47
N THR A 121 -5.98 -23.14 -9.28
CA THR A 121 -6.99 -24.15 -8.87
C THR A 121 -6.46 -25.58 -8.83
N SER A 122 -5.23 -25.79 -9.32
CA SER A 122 -4.48 -27.05 -9.22
C SER A 122 -3.00 -26.77 -8.97
N GLU A 123 -2.28 -27.73 -8.38
CA GLU A 123 -0.81 -27.61 -8.19
C GLU A 123 -0.08 -27.46 -9.52
N LYS A 124 -0.53 -28.18 -10.55
CA LYS A 124 0.01 -28.05 -11.91
C LYS A 124 -0.14 -26.62 -12.43
N GLU A 125 -1.33 -26.03 -12.28
CA GLU A 125 -1.56 -24.63 -12.69
C GLU A 125 -0.69 -23.66 -11.90
N MET A 126 -0.51 -23.88 -10.60
CA MET A 126 0.39 -23.06 -9.77
C MET A 126 1.82 -23.09 -10.30
N ASN A 127 2.33 -24.29 -10.65
CA ASN A 127 3.66 -24.45 -11.22
C ASN A 127 3.78 -23.75 -12.58
N ASP A 128 2.79 -23.91 -13.46
CA ASP A 128 2.76 -23.27 -14.78
C ASP A 128 2.80 -21.72 -14.65
N ILE A 129 1.98 -21.13 -13.79
CA ILE A 129 1.95 -19.67 -13.56
C ILE A 129 3.28 -19.18 -12.98
N THR A 130 3.84 -19.94 -12.03
CA THR A 130 5.12 -19.59 -11.38
C THR A 130 6.25 -19.56 -12.40
N GLN A 131 6.33 -20.55 -13.29
CA GLN A 131 7.32 -20.60 -14.38
C GLN A 131 7.17 -19.43 -15.37
N LEU A 132 5.95 -18.97 -15.64
CA LEU A 132 5.73 -17.80 -16.49
C LEU A 132 6.31 -16.51 -15.89
N GLY A 133 6.29 -16.37 -14.55
CA GLY A 133 6.85 -15.21 -13.84
C GLY A 133 6.16 -13.89 -14.16
N TRP A 134 4.89 -13.91 -14.61
CA TRP A 134 4.16 -12.70 -14.99
C TRP A 134 3.58 -11.94 -13.77
N ASN A 135 3.31 -12.65 -12.68
CA ASN A 135 2.95 -12.10 -11.37
C ASN A 135 3.66 -12.92 -10.28
N LYS A 136 4.09 -12.26 -9.19
CA LYS A 136 4.77 -12.91 -8.05
C LYS A 136 3.82 -13.26 -6.90
N ARG A 137 2.62 -12.67 -6.88
CA ARG A 137 1.59 -12.87 -5.85
C ARG A 137 0.65 -13.95 -6.37
N ILE A 138 0.93 -15.20 -6.02
CA ILE A 138 0.18 -16.37 -6.45
C ILE A 138 -0.30 -17.10 -5.20
N ASP A 139 -1.59 -17.42 -5.14
CA ASP A 139 -2.17 -18.33 -4.15
C ASP A 139 -2.73 -19.57 -4.86
N PHE A 140 -2.91 -20.63 -4.09
CA PHE A 140 -3.48 -21.90 -4.55
C PHE A 140 -4.65 -22.29 -3.67
N VAL A 141 -5.80 -22.52 -4.29
CA VAL A 141 -6.97 -23.13 -3.63
C VAL A 141 -7.51 -24.21 -4.56
N PRO A 142 -7.50 -25.49 -4.16
CA PRO A 142 -7.95 -26.58 -5.01
C PRO A 142 -9.43 -26.42 -5.37
N SER A 143 -9.77 -26.66 -6.63
CA SER A 143 -11.17 -26.75 -7.05
C SER A 143 -11.80 -28.04 -6.53
N CYS A 144 -12.91 -27.95 -5.81
CA CYS A 144 -13.68 -29.12 -5.35
C CYS A 144 -14.22 -30.01 -6.48
N LEU A 145 -14.25 -29.49 -7.73
CA LEU A 145 -14.59 -30.28 -8.92
C LEU A 145 -13.42 -31.10 -9.46
N LEU A 146 -12.18 -30.69 -9.16
CA LEU A 146 -10.96 -31.36 -9.62
C LEU A 146 -10.29 -32.17 -8.50
N ASN A 147 -10.63 -31.87 -7.25
CA ASN A 147 -10.09 -32.52 -6.08
C ASN A 147 -11.23 -32.85 -5.09
N HIS A 148 -11.48 -34.14 -4.89
CA HIS A 148 -12.51 -34.63 -3.97
C HIS A 148 -12.13 -34.51 -2.49
N SER A 149 -10.88 -34.15 -2.17
CA SER A 149 -10.44 -33.97 -0.78
C SER A 149 -10.93 -32.67 -0.13
N ILE A 150 -11.51 -31.75 -0.90
CA ILE A 150 -12.00 -30.45 -0.43
C ILE A 150 -13.49 -30.30 -0.73
N SER A 151 -14.26 -29.86 0.27
CA SER A 151 -15.68 -29.55 0.06
C SER A 151 -15.88 -28.21 -0.67
N ALA A 152 -17.04 -28.00 -1.28
CA ALA A 152 -17.37 -26.70 -1.89
C ALA A 152 -17.38 -25.54 -0.88
N ASN A 153 -17.80 -25.83 0.36
CA ASN A 153 -17.78 -24.85 1.45
C ASN A 153 -16.34 -24.49 1.85
N GLU A 154 -15.48 -25.50 2.04
CA GLU A 154 -14.07 -25.28 2.37
C GLU A 154 -13.32 -24.53 1.26
N MET A 155 -13.57 -24.88 -0.01
CA MET A 155 -13.05 -24.14 -1.15
C MET A 155 -13.45 -22.67 -1.09
N ALA A 156 -14.74 -22.37 -0.86
CA ALA A 156 -15.21 -20.99 -0.75
C ALA A 156 -14.57 -20.25 0.43
N THR A 157 -14.46 -20.88 1.60
CA THR A 157 -13.76 -20.32 2.76
C THR A 157 -12.33 -19.93 2.42
N ASN A 158 -11.59 -20.82 1.75
CA ASN A 158 -10.20 -20.59 1.36
C ASN A 158 -10.09 -19.47 0.31
N VAL A 159 -11.01 -19.41 -0.66
CA VAL A 159 -11.06 -18.31 -1.64
C VAL A 159 -11.38 -16.97 -0.96
N LEU A 160 -12.30 -16.95 0.00
CA LEU A 160 -12.63 -15.76 0.80
C LEU A 160 -11.43 -15.27 1.63
N GLN A 161 -10.62 -16.19 2.18
CA GLN A 161 -9.36 -15.84 2.84
C GLN A 161 -8.36 -15.20 1.86
N VAL A 162 -8.26 -15.71 0.63
CA VAL A 162 -7.43 -15.10 -0.42
C VAL A 162 -7.94 -13.69 -0.76
N TYR A 163 -9.26 -13.48 -0.86
CA TYR A 163 -9.81 -12.14 -1.08
C TYR A 163 -9.44 -11.17 0.04
N THR A 164 -9.63 -11.57 1.30
CA THR A 164 -9.25 -10.77 2.47
C THR A 164 -7.77 -10.44 2.45
N LYS A 165 -6.91 -11.43 2.17
CA LYS A 165 -5.45 -11.23 2.02
C LYS A 165 -5.13 -10.20 0.94
N VAL A 166 -5.80 -10.24 -0.20
CA VAL A 166 -5.59 -9.27 -1.29
C VAL A 166 -6.06 -7.87 -0.88
N ILE A 167 -7.21 -7.76 -0.22
CA ILE A 167 -7.75 -6.48 0.28
C ILE A 167 -6.81 -5.88 1.34
N ASP A 168 -6.38 -6.68 2.32
CA ASP A 168 -5.48 -6.25 3.39
C ASP A 168 -4.09 -5.90 2.87
N THR A 169 -3.63 -6.55 1.80
CA THR A 169 -2.41 -6.13 1.09
C THR A 169 -2.53 -4.69 0.55
N ARG A 170 -3.75 -4.26 0.21
CA ARG A 170 -4.05 -2.95 -0.38
C ARG A 170 -4.55 -1.92 0.64
N TYR A 171 -4.35 -2.13 1.95
CA TYR A 171 -4.85 -1.27 3.02
C TYR A 171 -4.65 0.24 2.75
N ARG A 172 -3.50 0.67 2.21
CA ARG A 172 -3.22 2.10 1.90
C ARG A 172 -4.17 2.72 0.90
N ARG A 173 -4.70 1.91 -0.03
CA ARG A 173 -5.69 2.37 -1.00
C ARG A 173 -7.01 2.69 -0.31
N TYR A 174 -7.33 1.94 0.73
CA TYR A 174 -8.58 2.04 1.48
C TYR A 174 -8.49 3.01 2.66
N MET A 175 -7.28 3.39 3.09
CA MET A 175 -7.09 4.49 4.04
C MET A 175 -7.49 5.82 3.39
N ASP A 176 -8.52 6.45 3.94
CA ASP A 176 -8.91 7.80 3.56
C ASP A 176 -7.98 8.87 4.18
N SER A 177 -8.30 10.16 4.01
CA SER A 177 -7.52 11.24 4.61
C SER A 177 -7.70 11.31 6.13
N LEU A 178 -8.87 10.91 6.64
CA LEU A 178 -9.19 10.94 8.06
C LEU A 178 -8.33 9.91 8.82
N GLU A 179 -8.29 8.66 8.36
CA GLU A 179 -7.46 7.60 8.94
C GLU A 179 -5.98 7.99 8.98
N TRP A 180 -5.51 8.65 7.93
CA TRP A 180 -4.13 9.15 7.88
C TRP A 180 -3.88 10.26 8.90
N GLN A 181 -4.77 11.24 9.00
CA GLN A 181 -4.68 12.31 10.00
C GLN A 181 -4.74 11.76 11.43
N CYS A 182 -5.61 10.78 11.68
CA CYS A 182 -5.70 10.06 12.95
C CYS A 182 -4.38 9.33 13.27
N LEU A 183 -3.81 8.60 12.31
CA LEU A 183 -2.51 7.95 12.49
C LEU A 183 -1.43 8.95 12.86
N CYS A 184 -1.35 10.07 12.15
CA CYS A 184 -0.34 11.08 12.42
C CYS A 184 -0.57 11.80 13.77
N ALA A 185 -1.82 12.01 14.21
CA ALA A 185 -2.12 12.57 15.53
C ALA A 185 -1.72 11.63 16.68
N ILE A 186 -1.98 10.33 16.55
CA ILE A 186 -1.51 9.33 17.52
C ILE A 186 0.02 9.32 17.54
N LEU A 187 0.65 9.25 16.36
CA LEU A 187 2.10 9.24 16.21
C LEU A 187 2.73 10.48 16.86
N TYR A 188 2.22 11.67 16.54
CA TYR A 188 2.66 12.92 17.17
C TYR A 188 2.59 12.86 18.69
N THR A 189 1.49 12.34 19.25
CA THR A 189 1.32 12.21 20.70
C THR A 189 2.35 11.23 21.29
N GLY A 190 2.66 10.15 20.57
CA GLY A 190 3.70 9.20 20.94
C GLY A 190 5.12 9.75 20.88
N LEU A 191 5.36 10.74 20.00
CA LEU A 191 6.67 11.37 19.84
C LEU A 191 7.00 12.42 20.90
N GLN A 192 6.01 12.88 21.68
CA GLN A 192 6.25 13.88 22.73
C GLN A 192 7.12 13.31 23.86
N GLN A 193 8.03 14.13 24.40
CA GLN A 193 8.80 13.77 25.59
C GLN A 193 7.98 13.95 26.88
N ASP A 194 7.08 14.95 26.92
CA ASP A 194 6.19 15.21 28.06
C ASP A 194 4.83 14.50 27.89
N PRO A 195 4.47 13.55 28.79
CA PRO A 195 3.17 12.87 28.76
C PRO A 195 1.97 13.78 29.04
N ALA A 196 2.15 14.92 29.70
CA ALA A 196 1.07 15.84 30.06
C ALA A 196 0.61 16.72 28.89
N ASN A 197 1.43 16.83 27.84
CA ASN A 197 1.21 17.76 26.75
C ASN A 197 0.24 17.18 25.70
N LYS A 198 -1.06 17.45 25.87
CA LYS A 198 -2.12 16.99 24.96
C LYS A 198 -2.40 18.00 23.86
N ILE A 199 -1.46 18.19 22.94
CA ILE A 199 -1.59 19.12 21.81
C ILE A 199 -2.18 18.39 20.60
N ILE A 200 -3.34 17.75 20.76
CA ILE A 200 -4.13 17.39 19.59
C ILE A 200 -5.44 18.18 19.61
N PRO A 201 -5.88 18.71 18.46
CA PRO A 201 -7.17 19.42 18.37
C PRO A 201 -8.33 18.54 18.87
N SER A 202 -9.26 19.11 19.64
CA SER A 202 -10.35 18.34 20.29
C SER A 202 -11.22 17.57 19.30
N ASN A 203 -11.43 18.10 18.10
CA ASN A 203 -12.12 17.40 17.01
C ASN A 203 -11.40 16.11 16.59
N ARG A 204 -10.06 16.10 16.57
CA ARG A 204 -9.27 14.90 16.24
C ARG A 204 -9.41 13.82 17.30
N LEU A 205 -9.48 14.20 18.58
CA LEU A 205 -9.73 13.23 19.66
C LEU A 205 -11.10 12.56 19.54
N LEU A 206 -12.14 13.32 19.15
CA LEU A 206 -13.48 12.75 18.92
C LEU A 206 -13.48 11.76 17.75
N GLU A 207 -12.83 12.09 16.64
CA GLU A 207 -12.72 11.20 15.48
C GLU A 207 -11.95 9.92 15.81
N LEU A 208 -10.86 10.02 16.58
CA LEU A 208 -10.08 8.87 17.05
C LEU A 208 -10.93 7.88 17.85
N ARG A 209 -11.86 8.39 18.68
CA ARG A 209 -12.80 7.56 19.45
C ARG A 209 -13.89 6.93 18.60
N GLY A 210 -14.16 7.47 17.40
CA GLY A 210 -15.14 6.96 16.45
C GLY A 210 -14.59 5.97 15.43
N LEU A 211 -13.30 5.61 15.50
CA LEU A 211 -12.67 4.70 14.55
C LEU A 211 -13.24 3.28 14.65
N THR A 212 -13.65 2.74 13.50
CA THR A 212 -14.10 1.35 13.37
C THR A 212 -12.92 0.36 13.51
N PRO A 213 -13.18 -0.91 13.86
CA PRO A 213 -12.14 -1.93 13.91
C PRO A 213 -11.35 -2.08 12.60
N GLN A 214 -12.01 -1.92 11.45
CA GLN A 214 -11.38 -2.00 10.14
C GLN A 214 -10.47 -0.79 9.86
N GLN A 215 -10.82 0.41 10.34
CA GLN A 215 -9.92 1.58 10.25
C GLN A 215 -8.69 1.38 11.13
N TRP A 216 -8.89 0.89 12.37
CA TRP A 216 -7.78 0.51 13.25
C TRP A 216 -6.86 -0.51 12.61
N GLN A 217 -7.40 -1.57 12.01
CA GLN A 217 -6.60 -2.58 11.29
C GLN A 217 -5.69 -1.95 10.25
N ARG A 218 -6.22 -1.07 9.40
CA ARG A 218 -5.45 -0.41 8.34
C ARG A 218 -4.38 0.53 8.90
N MET A 219 -4.71 1.30 9.93
CA MET A 219 -3.78 2.20 10.60
C MET A 219 -2.63 1.45 11.28
N LEU A 220 -2.93 0.35 11.99
CA LEU A 220 -1.92 -0.47 12.66
C LEU A 220 -1.02 -1.21 11.66
N ILE A 221 -1.60 -1.75 10.58
CA ILE A 221 -0.83 -2.29 9.46
C ILE A 221 0.09 -1.21 8.87
N CYS A 222 -0.41 0.01 8.69
CA CYS A 222 0.40 1.11 8.18
C CYS A 222 1.54 1.47 9.13
N ALA A 223 1.29 1.48 10.44
CA ALA A 223 2.28 1.78 11.45
C ALA A 223 3.43 0.76 11.45
N ASP A 224 3.11 -0.52 11.25
CA ASP A 224 4.12 -1.59 11.12
C ASP A 224 4.95 -1.41 9.84
N ASP A 225 4.30 -1.23 8.68
CA ASP A 225 4.97 -1.06 7.38
C ASP A 225 5.74 0.28 7.26
N GLU A 226 5.48 1.23 8.16
CA GLU A 226 6.16 2.53 8.26
C GLU A 226 7.15 2.60 9.45
N PHE A 227 7.30 1.51 10.19
CA PHE A 227 8.22 1.35 11.33
C PHE A 227 7.99 2.33 12.48
N VAL A 228 6.73 2.71 12.73
CA VAL A 228 6.33 3.65 13.80
C VAL A 228 5.43 3.02 14.85
N ARG A 229 5.30 1.69 14.87
CA ARG A 229 4.36 0.99 15.75
C ARG A 229 4.56 1.32 17.23
N ASN A 230 5.80 1.34 17.70
CA ASN A 230 6.11 1.65 19.10
C ASN A 230 5.61 3.05 19.50
N TYR A 231 5.82 4.06 18.66
CA TYR A 231 5.33 5.42 18.94
C TYR A 231 3.80 5.48 18.87
N VAL A 232 3.18 4.74 17.96
CA VAL A 232 1.72 4.67 17.86
C VAL A 232 1.12 4.03 19.12
N ASP A 233 1.72 2.97 19.65
CA ASP A 233 1.25 2.31 20.87
C ASP A 233 1.39 3.24 22.10
N ILE A 234 2.50 3.98 22.22
CA ILE A 234 2.67 5.03 23.25
C ILE A 234 1.60 6.12 23.10
N GLY A 235 1.32 6.55 21.87
CA GLY A 235 0.29 7.55 21.59
C GLY A 235 -1.11 7.07 21.97
N ILE A 236 -1.44 5.80 21.70
CA ILE A 236 -2.72 5.18 22.11
C ILE A 236 -2.87 5.20 23.63
N GLU A 237 -1.82 4.81 24.35
CA GLU A 237 -1.81 4.80 25.82
C GLU A 237 -2.03 6.21 26.40
N ARG A 238 -1.24 7.19 25.95
CA ARG A 238 -1.33 8.59 26.43
C ARG A 238 -2.70 9.23 26.16
N LEU A 239 -3.32 8.88 25.03
CA LEU A 239 -4.64 9.37 24.65
C LEU A 239 -5.79 8.57 25.29
N LEU A 240 -5.49 7.49 26.01
CA LEU A 240 -6.45 6.58 26.63
C LEU A 240 -7.48 6.08 25.60
N LEU A 241 -7.01 5.71 24.40
CA LEU A 241 -7.88 5.20 23.34
C LEU A 241 -8.21 3.73 23.58
N VAL A 242 -9.48 3.38 23.42
CA VAL A 242 -9.92 1.98 23.40
C VAL A 242 -9.63 1.42 22.02
N THR A 243 -8.66 0.51 21.93
CA THR A 243 -8.27 -0.13 20.68
C THR A 243 -8.77 -1.57 20.60
N PRO A 244 -9.21 -2.03 19.43
CA PRO A 244 -9.54 -3.44 19.21
C PRO A 244 -8.26 -4.30 19.30
N ASN A 245 -8.41 -5.53 19.79
CA ASN A 245 -7.31 -6.50 19.83
C ASN A 245 -6.98 -7.02 18.42
N ILE A 246 -6.04 -6.35 17.74
CA ILE A 246 -5.63 -6.67 16.37
C ILE A 246 -4.16 -7.11 16.36
N ALA A 247 -3.94 -8.40 16.14
CA ALA A 247 -2.62 -8.97 15.92
C ALA A 247 -2.20 -8.83 14.45
N THR A 248 -1.63 -7.70 14.08
CA THR A 248 -1.22 -7.38 12.69
C THR A 248 -0.24 -8.38 12.10
N SER A 249 0.61 -9.01 12.93
CA SER A 249 1.53 -10.08 12.53
C SER A 249 0.84 -11.37 12.04
N LYS A 250 -0.41 -11.60 12.45
CA LYS A 250 -1.22 -12.76 12.04
C LYS A 250 -2.06 -12.48 10.78
N ILE A 251 -2.12 -11.23 10.31
CA ILE A 251 -2.89 -10.86 9.13
C ILE A 251 -2.13 -11.32 7.88
N LEU A 252 -2.75 -12.23 7.13
CA LEU A 252 -2.18 -12.73 5.87
C LEU A 252 -2.17 -11.61 4.83
N ARG A 253 -0.98 -11.20 4.37
CA ARG A 253 -0.79 -10.18 3.33
C ARG A 253 0.38 -10.53 2.44
N TYR A 254 0.38 -10.02 1.22
CA TYR A 254 1.58 -10.03 0.40
C TYR A 254 2.53 -8.91 0.81
N LYS A 255 3.82 -9.15 0.63
CA LYS A 255 4.82 -8.09 0.77
C LYS A 255 4.48 -6.91 -0.18
N PRO A 256 4.55 -5.65 0.30
CA PRO A 256 4.39 -4.49 -0.56
C PRO A 256 5.39 -4.49 -1.72
N TYR A 257 4.98 -4.00 -2.90
CA TYR A 257 5.89 -3.93 -4.05
C TYR A 257 7.02 -2.90 -3.85
N MET A 258 6.77 -1.85 -3.07
CA MET A 258 7.74 -0.82 -2.73
C MET A 258 7.89 -0.77 -1.23
N GLN A 259 8.70 -1.65 -0.66
CA GLN A 259 8.99 -1.61 0.78
C GLN A 259 9.74 -0.32 1.13
N LYS A 260 9.38 0.28 2.27
CA LYS A 260 10.15 1.37 2.84
C LYS A 260 11.52 0.87 3.28
N ALA A 261 12.49 1.78 3.39
CA ALA A 261 13.76 1.44 4.02
C ALA A 261 13.52 1.24 5.52
N GLU A 262 14.01 0.10 6.00
CA GLU A 262 14.03 -0.26 7.41
C GLU A 262 15.24 0.41 8.08
N GLY A 263 15.13 0.63 9.39
CA GLY A 263 16.17 1.25 10.18
C GLY A 263 16.06 2.77 10.23
N GLU A 264 17.03 3.36 10.94
CA GLU A 264 17.08 4.80 11.15
C GLU A 264 17.56 5.56 9.92
N LEU A 265 17.15 6.82 9.82
CA LEU A 265 17.71 7.75 8.85
C LEU A 265 19.17 8.04 9.19
N GLU A 266 20.11 7.66 8.32
CA GLU A 266 21.54 7.89 8.49
C GLU A 266 21.83 9.39 8.75
N ARG A 267 22.52 9.66 9.86
CA ARG A 267 22.77 11.01 10.40
C ARG A 267 24.21 11.47 10.24
N THR A 268 25.14 10.55 9.94
CA THR A 268 26.58 10.83 9.87
C THR A 268 27.08 10.89 8.42
N LYS A 269 26.70 9.91 7.60
CA LYS A 269 27.23 9.73 6.23
C LYS A 269 26.25 10.17 5.16
N ILE A 270 26.74 10.87 4.14
CA ILE A 270 25.95 11.25 2.98
C ILE A 270 25.86 10.08 1.98
N GLU A 271 24.63 9.61 1.70
CA GLU A 271 24.34 8.45 0.85
C GLU A 271 24.05 8.79 -0.62
N THR A 272 24.19 10.06 -1.03
CA THR A 272 23.91 10.43 -2.42
C THR A 272 24.94 9.86 -3.40
N ASN A 273 24.47 9.19 -4.45
CA ASN A 273 25.32 8.69 -5.53
C ASN A 273 25.88 9.83 -6.42
N ASN A 274 25.39 11.06 -6.29
CA ASN A 274 25.90 12.19 -7.06
C ASN A 274 27.15 12.77 -6.38
N PHE A 275 28.31 12.51 -6.96
CA PHE A 275 29.61 12.95 -6.44
C PHE A 275 29.68 14.45 -6.14
N PHE A 276 29.25 15.31 -7.07
CA PHE A 276 29.27 16.76 -6.87
C PHE A 276 28.32 17.23 -5.76
N ALA A 277 27.17 16.57 -5.61
CA ALA A 277 26.27 16.85 -4.49
C ALA A 277 26.90 16.38 -3.18
N LYS A 278 27.50 15.19 -3.15
CA LYS A 278 28.17 14.63 -1.98
C LYS A 278 29.30 15.53 -1.49
N SER A 279 30.25 15.87 -2.36
CA SER A 279 31.36 16.78 -2.02
C SER A 279 30.85 18.14 -1.52
N ARG A 280 29.83 18.73 -2.16
CA ARG A 280 29.22 19.97 -1.67
C ARG A 280 28.64 19.83 -0.26
N TYR A 281 28.00 18.69 0.04
CA TYR A 281 27.36 18.45 1.33
C TYR A 281 28.39 18.26 2.44
N GLU A 282 29.42 17.44 2.19
CA GLU A 282 30.50 17.21 3.15
C GLU A 282 31.26 18.51 3.45
N ASN A 283 31.71 19.23 2.41
CA ASN A 283 32.44 20.50 2.58
C ASN A 283 31.61 21.57 3.29
N ALA A 284 30.29 21.57 3.10
CA ALA A 284 29.43 22.59 3.73
C ALA A 284 29.21 22.34 5.22
N LYS A 285 29.37 21.12 5.73
CA LYS A 285 29.08 20.78 7.13
C LYS A 285 30.32 20.48 7.98
N GLU A 286 31.51 20.37 7.40
CA GLU A 286 32.74 19.88 8.06
C GLU A 286 33.07 20.59 9.38
N GLU A 287 32.90 21.92 9.42
CA GLU A 287 33.22 22.78 10.56
C GLU A 287 32.03 23.09 11.47
N GLU A 288 30.88 22.46 11.24
CA GLU A 288 29.65 22.77 11.99
C GLU A 288 29.51 21.95 13.27
N GLU A 289 28.60 22.40 14.13
CA GLU A 289 28.17 21.65 15.32
C GLU A 289 27.55 20.29 14.94
N ASP A 290 27.62 19.34 15.86
CA ASP A 290 27.19 17.96 15.61
C ASP A 290 25.69 17.88 15.27
N THR A 291 24.82 18.62 15.97
CA THR A 291 23.38 18.67 15.69
C THR A 291 23.09 19.20 14.28
N ILE A 292 23.76 20.28 13.85
CA ILE A 292 23.62 20.84 12.50
C ILE A 292 24.12 19.84 11.45
N LYS A 293 25.25 19.16 11.70
CA LYS A 293 25.75 18.07 10.84
C LYS A 293 24.73 16.95 10.70
N GLN A 294 24.08 16.55 11.79
CA GLN A 294 23.06 15.51 11.79
C GLN A 294 21.81 15.94 10.99
N ILE A 295 21.22 17.12 11.30
CA ILE A 295 20.01 17.63 10.62
C ILE A 295 20.25 17.74 9.11
N THR A 296 21.38 18.32 8.71
CA THR A 296 21.71 18.52 7.29
C THR A 296 21.94 17.20 6.55
N THR A 297 22.57 16.22 7.21
CA THR A 297 22.76 14.87 6.67
C THR A 297 21.44 14.12 6.52
N MET A 298 20.58 14.18 7.55
CA MET A 298 19.23 13.60 7.52
C MET A 298 18.41 14.19 6.36
N LEU A 299 18.44 15.51 6.15
CA LEU A 299 17.77 16.16 5.02
C LEU A 299 18.31 15.70 3.66
N ALA A 300 19.63 15.54 3.53
CA ALA A 300 20.24 15.04 2.30
C ALA A 300 19.81 13.60 2.00
N ASN A 301 19.86 12.72 2.99
CA ASN A 301 19.51 11.30 2.86
C ASN A 301 18.01 11.09 2.68
N ALA A 302 17.17 11.88 3.37
CA ALA A 302 15.72 11.91 3.16
C ALA A 302 15.36 12.18 1.70
N LYS A 303 16.05 13.13 1.05
CA LYS A 303 15.86 13.44 -0.37
C LYS A 303 16.21 12.26 -1.29
N VAL A 304 17.23 11.48 -0.94
CA VAL A 304 17.62 10.25 -1.68
C VAL A 304 16.52 9.19 -1.52
N LEU A 305 16.07 8.92 -0.30
CA LEU A 305 15.04 7.93 0.00
C LEU A 305 13.69 8.30 -0.63
N LEU A 306 13.32 9.58 -0.65
CA LEU A 306 12.11 10.06 -1.33
C LEU A 306 12.18 9.81 -2.85
N LYS A 307 13.33 10.05 -3.48
CA LYS A 307 13.54 9.74 -4.90
C LYS A 307 13.42 8.25 -5.19
N GLN A 308 13.88 7.41 -4.25
CA GLN A 308 13.78 5.95 -4.32
C GLN A 308 12.40 5.41 -3.90
N LYS A 309 11.51 6.26 -3.36
CA LYS A 309 10.20 5.89 -2.77
C LYS A 309 10.31 4.95 -1.57
N ARG A 310 11.41 5.07 -0.82
CA ARG A 310 11.72 4.26 0.36
C ARG A 310 11.64 5.06 1.68
N PHE A 311 11.33 6.35 1.63
CA PHE A 311 11.18 7.19 2.82
C PHE A 311 9.92 6.82 3.61
N SER A 312 10.07 6.51 4.91
CA SER A 312 9.02 6.08 5.83
C SER A 312 8.56 7.19 6.79
N LEU A 313 7.46 6.95 7.53
CA LEU A 313 7.08 7.79 8.67
C LEU A 313 8.11 7.74 9.80
N LEU A 314 8.86 6.64 9.98
CA LEU A 314 9.95 6.61 10.95
C LEU A 314 10.99 7.70 10.65
N HIS A 315 11.44 7.82 9.40
CA HIS A 315 12.38 8.88 9.03
C HIS A 315 11.80 10.28 9.24
N LEU A 316 10.51 10.48 8.93
CA LEU A 316 9.83 11.75 9.21
C LEU A 316 9.78 12.05 10.71
N SER A 317 9.53 11.04 11.52
CA SER A 317 9.48 11.12 12.99
C SER A 317 10.84 11.45 13.59
N GLN A 318 11.92 10.87 13.06
CA GLN A 318 13.27 11.19 13.50
C GLN A 318 13.66 12.62 13.13
N MET A 319 13.26 13.09 11.95
CA MET A 319 13.42 14.50 11.57
C MET A 319 12.61 15.42 12.49
N TYR A 320 11.39 15.03 12.87
CA TYR A 320 10.61 15.77 13.87
C TYR A 320 11.36 15.86 15.20
N GLN A 321 11.84 14.73 15.73
CA GLN A 321 12.50 14.66 17.04
C GLN A 321 13.73 15.57 17.12
N ILE A 322 14.63 15.49 16.13
CA ILE A 322 15.85 16.31 16.13
C ILE A 322 15.54 17.81 15.97
N ILE A 323 14.55 18.17 15.15
CA ILE A 323 14.18 19.57 14.94
C ILE A 323 13.50 20.16 16.18
N ARG A 324 12.69 19.36 16.89
CA ARG A 324 11.82 19.82 17.97
C ARG A 324 12.49 19.82 19.35
N PHE A 325 13.42 18.89 19.59
CA PHE A 325 13.93 18.61 20.94
C PHE A 325 15.43 18.82 21.12
N GLU A 326 16.22 18.91 20.05
CA GLU A 326 17.64 19.24 20.16
C GLU A 326 17.85 20.76 20.08
N ASP A 327 18.92 21.22 20.74
CA ASP A 327 19.37 22.61 20.66
C ASP A 327 20.34 22.80 19.49
N TYR A 328 20.15 23.86 18.72
CA TYR A 328 21.00 24.22 17.58
C TYR A 328 20.73 25.66 17.11
N ASP A 329 21.73 26.28 16.49
CA ASP A 329 21.59 27.59 15.85
C ASP A 329 20.81 27.48 14.53
N GLU A 330 19.55 27.96 14.53
CA GLU A 330 18.65 27.97 13.37
C GLU A 330 19.16 28.85 12.22
N ASP A 331 19.77 30.00 12.53
CA ASP A 331 20.34 30.91 11.54
C ASP A 331 21.54 30.26 10.85
N ARG A 332 22.38 29.56 11.64
CA ARG A 332 23.49 28.78 11.10
C ARG A 332 22.99 27.63 10.23
N LEU A 333 22.00 26.86 10.69
CA LEU A 333 21.38 25.79 9.90
C LEU A 333 20.88 26.33 8.54
N LEU A 334 20.25 27.50 8.54
CA LEU A 334 19.76 28.15 7.33
C LEU A 334 20.90 28.47 6.34
N VAL A 335 22.01 29.03 6.83
CA VAL A 335 23.21 29.32 6.02
C VAL A 335 23.76 28.04 5.38
N ILE A 336 23.88 26.96 6.14
CA ILE A 336 24.42 25.68 5.66
C ILE A 336 23.50 25.05 4.62
N LEU A 337 22.18 25.05 4.87
CA LEU A 337 21.21 24.54 3.90
C LEU A 337 21.19 25.35 2.59
N ARG A 338 21.51 26.65 2.61
CA ARG A 338 21.73 27.45 1.40
C ARG A 338 22.98 27.00 0.65
N ARG A 339 24.11 26.83 1.33
CA ARG A 339 25.37 26.32 0.75
C ARG A 339 25.19 24.94 0.11
N MET A 340 24.45 24.05 0.76
CA MET A 340 24.10 22.73 0.24
C MET A 340 23.06 22.77 -0.90
N ARG A 341 22.38 23.90 -1.13
CA ARG A 341 21.21 24.00 -2.04
C ARG A 341 20.06 23.05 -1.63
N LEU A 342 19.89 22.86 -0.32
CA LEU A 342 18.81 22.07 0.27
C LEU A 342 17.72 22.91 0.93
N LEU A 343 17.91 24.22 1.13
CA LEU A 343 16.95 25.08 1.84
C LEU A 343 15.50 24.94 1.33
N LYS A 344 15.26 25.03 0.01
CA LYS A 344 13.90 24.87 -0.55
C LYS A 344 13.30 23.49 -0.29
N PHE A 345 14.13 22.45 -0.17
CA PHE A 345 13.66 21.11 0.17
C PHE A 345 13.37 21.02 1.66
N ALA A 346 14.26 21.52 2.52
CA ALA A 346 14.08 21.56 3.96
C ALA A 346 12.82 22.32 4.38
N ARG A 347 12.55 23.50 3.80
CA ARG A 347 11.32 24.26 4.04
C ARG A 347 10.03 23.49 3.69
N ARG A 348 10.08 22.61 2.69
CA ARG A 348 8.95 21.73 2.36
C ARG A 348 8.81 20.59 3.36
N MET A 349 9.91 20.07 3.87
CA MET A 349 9.88 19.06 4.94
C MET A 349 9.31 19.66 6.23
N VAL A 350 9.73 20.87 6.62
CA VAL A 350 9.13 21.60 7.76
C VAL A 350 7.62 21.79 7.56
N HIS A 351 7.17 22.19 6.37
CA HIS A 351 5.74 22.26 6.08
C HIS A 351 5.01 20.91 6.29
N ILE A 352 5.62 19.79 5.87
CA ILE A 352 5.05 18.45 6.08
C ILE A 352 5.05 18.08 7.56
N LEU A 353 6.09 18.44 8.32
CA LEU A 353 6.14 18.24 9.76
C LEU A 353 5.05 19.03 10.48
N SER A 354 4.82 20.28 10.11
CA SER A 354 3.73 21.09 10.68
C SER A 354 2.36 20.52 10.33
N GLU A 355 2.14 20.10 9.08
CA GLU A 355 0.84 19.62 8.61
C GLU A 355 0.47 18.24 9.17
N TYR A 356 1.43 17.31 9.26
CA TYR A 356 1.16 15.93 9.65
C TYR A 356 1.60 15.61 11.08
N LEU A 357 2.73 16.14 11.54
CA LEU A 357 3.25 15.89 12.88
C LEU A 357 3.14 17.12 13.78
N TYR A 358 2.21 18.05 13.49
CA TYR A 358 1.86 19.19 14.35
C TYR A 358 3.08 19.96 14.88
N LEU A 359 4.16 20.07 14.10
CA LEU A 359 5.32 20.88 14.46
C LEU A 359 4.88 22.35 14.60
N GLU A 360 4.94 22.85 15.84
CA GLU A 360 4.53 24.19 16.22
C GLU A 360 5.45 25.26 15.62
N ASP A 361 4.90 26.44 15.32
CA ASP A 361 5.62 27.53 14.67
C ASP A 361 6.86 28.00 15.45
N GLY A 362 6.83 27.89 16.79
CA GLY A 362 7.96 28.26 17.66
C GLY A 362 9.15 27.30 17.62
N TYR A 363 9.01 26.13 17.00
CA TYR A 363 10.07 25.12 16.82
C TYR A 363 10.40 24.88 15.35
N ALA A 364 9.82 25.66 14.44
CA ALA A 364 10.11 25.57 13.03
C ALA A 364 11.35 26.43 12.72
N PRO A 365 12.49 25.83 12.29
CA PRO A 365 13.76 26.56 12.18
C PRO A 365 13.80 27.61 11.07
N PHE A 366 12.76 27.64 10.25
CA PHE A 366 12.55 28.63 9.21
C PHE A 366 11.13 28.50 8.66
N ALA A 367 10.65 29.58 8.04
CA ALA A 367 9.31 29.62 7.45
C ALA A 367 9.05 28.43 6.50
N PRO A 368 7.94 27.68 6.69
CA PRO A 368 7.59 26.57 5.81
C PRO A 368 7.41 27.02 4.36
N LEU A 369 7.51 26.06 3.43
CA LEU A 369 7.25 26.29 2.00
C LEU A 369 6.21 25.31 1.48
N ASN A 370 4.98 25.80 1.30
CA ASN A 370 3.93 25.09 0.59
C ASN A 370 3.94 25.49 -0.90
N ASP A 371 4.58 24.69 -1.75
CA ASP A 371 4.55 24.87 -3.20
C ASP A 371 4.11 23.59 -3.91
N LYS A 372 3.96 23.65 -5.24
CA LYS A 372 3.54 22.51 -6.07
C LYS A 372 4.41 21.25 -5.95
N LYS A 373 5.60 21.33 -5.33
CA LYS A 373 6.49 20.17 -5.12
C LYS A 373 6.25 19.46 -3.79
N VAL A 374 5.44 20.01 -2.87
CA VAL A 374 5.04 19.33 -1.63
C VAL A 374 4.15 18.12 -1.93
N ARG A 375 3.14 18.28 -2.78
CA ARG A 375 2.21 17.20 -3.12
C ARG A 375 2.90 15.91 -3.60
N PRO A 376 3.87 15.95 -4.54
CA PRO A 376 4.64 14.76 -4.92
C PRO A 376 5.42 14.12 -3.75
N ILE A 377 5.91 14.89 -2.78
CA ILE A 377 6.59 14.37 -1.59
C ILE A 377 5.57 13.60 -0.73
N ILE A 378 4.43 14.22 -0.43
CA ILE A 378 3.34 13.57 0.32
C ILE A 378 2.86 12.31 -0.40
N GLU A 379 2.65 12.36 -1.72
CA GLU A 379 2.27 11.20 -2.53
C GLU A 379 3.33 10.09 -2.51
N SER A 380 4.61 10.41 -2.28
CA SER A 380 5.66 9.39 -2.11
C SER A 380 5.67 8.75 -0.72
N ILE A 381 5.22 9.49 0.31
CA ILE A 381 5.06 9.01 1.68
C ILE A 381 3.81 8.12 1.77
N ILE A 382 2.65 8.64 1.33
CA ILE A 382 1.31 8.04 1.46
C ILE A 382 0.98 7.05 0.33
N ASN A 383 1.64 7.17 -0.82
CA ASN A 383 1.47 6.41 -2.08
C ASN A 383 0.30 5.40 -2.16
N LYS A 384 -0.89 5.90 -2.47
CA LYS A 384 -2.13 5.11 -2.53
C LYS A 384 -2.24 4.14 -3.71
N ASP A 385 -1.51 4.36 -4.81
CA ASP A 385 -1.74 3.67 -6.09
C ASP A 385 -0.73 2.56 -6.41
N LYS A 386 0.41 2.50 -5.70
CA LYS A 386 1.54 1.64 -6.08
C LYS A 386 2.00 0.67 -4.99
N TYR A 387 1.28 0.58 -3.88
CA TYR A 387 1.55 -0.37 -2.80
C TYR A 387 0.85 -1.71 -3.01
#